data_AF-A0A965P7E7-F1
#
_entry.id   AF-A0A965P7E7-F1
#
_cell.length_a   1.000
_cell.length_b   1.000
_cell.length_c   1.000
_cell.angle_alpha   90.00
_cell.angle_beta   90.00
_cell.angle_gamma   90.00
#
_symmetry.space_group_name_H-M   'P 1'
#
loop_
_entity.id
_entity.type
_entity.pdbx_description
1 polymer ?
#
loop_
_entity_poly.entity_id
_entity_poly.type
_entity_poly.pdbx_seq_one_letter_code
_entity_poly.pdbx_strand_id
1 'polypeptide(L)'
;MTKRNIEVDDVLPDCVETALEQVNDLLRDYIKDNSPDKIPLLGDLDYSGSVHEIVDGAVPIYTSQIEAAWFLHGSELEAAYENAGVGENPRESNGGAAIYFYIYEKVAEWYWRNAERIFEELQPE
;
A
#
# COMPACT_ATOMS: atom_id res chain seq x y z
N MET A 1 -12.77 -38.12 13.26
CA MET A 1 -12.48 -36.68 13.05
C MET A 1 -13.64 -36.07 12.29
N THR A 2 -14.24 -35.00 12.84
CA THR A 2 -15.26 -34.23 12.14
C THR A 2 -14.57 -33.16 11.30
N LYS A 3 -14.87 -33.11 10.00
CA LYS A 3 -14.35 -32.06 9.10
C LYS A 3 -15.19 -30.79 9.24
N ARG A 4 -14.55 -29.64 9.04
CA ARG A 4 -15.20 -28.34 8.95
C ARG A 4 -14.69 -27.65 7.68
N ASN A 5 -15.58 -26.93 7.01
CA ASN A 5 -15.24 -26.02 5.91
C ASN A 5 -15.35 -24.59 6.44
N ILE A 6 -14.43 -23.73 6.02
CA ILE A 6 -14.38 -22.31 6.38
C ILE A 6 -14.28 -21.53 5.07
N GLU A 7 -15.06 -20.45 4.96
CA GLU A 7 -14.97 -19.46 3.90
C GLU A 7 -14.52 -18.15 4.55
N VAL A 8 -13.55 -17.49 3.92
CA VAL A 8 -12.92 -16.27 4.43
C VAL A 8 -12.82 -15.30 3.25
N ASP A 9 -13.34 -14.09 3.44
CA ASP A 9 -13.22 -13.02 2.46
C ASP A 9 -11.80 -12.44 2.51
N ASP A 10 -11.12 -12.46 1.38
CA ASP A 10 -9.79 -11.88 1.24
C ASP A 10 -9.90 -10.43 0.77
N VAL A 11 -9.74 -9.49 1.70
CA VAL A 11 -9.88 -8.05 1.43
C VAL A 11 -8.54 -7.38 1.13
N LEU A 12 -7.40 -8.06 1.38
CA LEU A 12 -6.09 -7.44 1.25
C LEU A 12 -5.76 -7.04 -0.20
N PRO A 13 -6.08 -7.84 -1.23
CA PRO A 13 -5.88 -7.43 -2.62
C PRO A 13 -6.63 -6.14 -2.99
N ASP A 14 -7.88 -6.00 -2.58
CA ASP A 14 -8.71 -4.82 -2.86
C ASP A 14 -8.17 -3.57 -2.14
N CYS A 15 -7.67 -3.73 -0.91
CA CYS A 15 -6.98 -2.66 -0.17
C CYS A 15 -5.73 -2.17 -0.93
N VAL A 16 -4.91 -3.10 -1.44
CA VAL A 16 -3.73 -2.75 -2.24
C VAL A 16 -4.15 -2.05 -3.52
N GLU A 17 -5.08 -2.61 -4.29
CA GLU A 17 -5.55 -2.02 -5.55
C GLU A 17 -6.06 -0.59 -5.36
N THR A 18 -6.89 -0.37 -4.32
CA THR A 18 -7.40 0.96 -3.97
C THR A 18 -6.27 1.96 -3.69
N ALA A 19 -5.25 1.57 -2.93
CA ALA A 19 -4.11 2.43 -2.63
C ALA A 19 -3.29 2.75 -3.90
N LEU A 20 -3.10 1.77 -4.79
CA LEU A 20 -2.39 1.96 -6.05
C LEU A 20 -3.13 2.94 -6.98
N GLU A 21 -4.45 2.83 -7.09
CA GLU A 21 -5.28 3.75 -7.87
C GLU A 21 -5.18 5.18 -7.34
N GLN A 22 -5.29 5.36 -6.03
CA GLN A 22 -5.20 6.68 -5.40
C GLN A 22 -3.82 7.31 -5.56
N VAL A 23 -2.74 6.53 -5.46
CA VAL A 23 -1.37 7.02 -5.71
C VAL A 23 -1.15 7.36 -7.19
N ASN A 24 -1.72 6.59 -8.12
CA ASN A 24 -1.71 6.94 -9.53
C ASN A 24 -2.37 8.30 -9.78
N ASP A 25 -3.54 8.53 -9.19
CA ASP A 25 -4.26 9.79 -9.34
C ASP A 25 -3.47 10.95 -8.73
N LEU A 26 -2.91 10.76 -7.53
CA LEU A 26 -2.02 11.73 -6.87
C LEU A 26 -0.81 12.10 -7.74
N LEU A 27 -0.13 11.10 -8.33
CA LEU A 27 1.01 11.34 -9.22
C LEU A 27 0.59 12.15 -10.45
N ARG A 28 -0.52 11.76 -11.10
CA ARG A 28 -1.01 12.43 -12.30
C ARG A 28 -1.37 13.88 -12.02
N ASP A 29 -2.01 14.15 -10.88
CA ASP A 29 -2.40 15.50 -10.50
C ASP A 29 -1.19 16.34 -10.09
N TYR A 30 -0.22 15.76 -9.36
CA TYR A 30 1.04 16.42 -9.07
C TYR A 30 1.77 16.88 -10.33
N ILE A 31 1.88 16.01 -11.35
CA ILE A 31 2.55 16.34 -12.63
C ILE A 31 1.82 17.48 -13.35
N LYS A 32 0.49 17.44 -13.43
CA LYS A 32 -0.30 18.49 -14.08
C LYS A 32 -0.17 19.84 -13.39
N ASP A 33 -0.23 19.84 -12.06
CA ASP A 33 -0.28 21.08 -11.28
C ASP A 33 1.09 21.75 -11.13
N ASN A 34 2.17 20.95 -11.11
CA ASN A 34 3.52 21.47 -10.87
C ASN A 34 4.40 21.52 -12.13
N SER A 35 4.04 20.80 -13.19
CA SER A 35 4.86 20.64 -14.41
C SER A 35 6.35 20.38 -14.10
N PRO A 36 6.68 19.35 -13.31
CA PRO A 36 8.05 19.16 -12.85
C PRO A 36 8.98 18.80 -14.02
N ASP A 37 10.22 19.31 -14.01
CA ASP A 37 11.22 19.03 -15.05
C ASP A 37 11.78 17.60 -15.05
N LYS A 38 11.44 16.81 -14.01
CA LYS A 38 11.90 15.44 -13.80
C LYS A 38 10.79 14.62 -13.16
N ILE A 39 10.89 13.30 -13.31
CA ILE A 39 9.99 12.35 -12.64
C ILE A 39 10.07 12.61 -11.13
N PRO A 40 8.93 12.91 -10.46
CA PRO A 40 8.93 13.07 -9.01
C PRO A 40 9.33 11.76 -8.33
N LEU A 41 10.00 11.85 -7.20
CA LEU A 41 10.21 10.71 -6.32
C LEU A 41 8.92 10.46 -5.52
N LEU A 42 8.74 9.23 -5.02
CA LEU A 42 7.59 8.93 -4.16
C LEU A 42 7.53 9.87 -2.93
N GLY A 43 8.70 10.22 -2.38
CA GLY A 43 8.80 11.19 -1.28
C GLY A 43 8.44 12.64 -1.67
N ASP A 44 8.49 13.00 -2.95
CA ASP A 44 8.01 14.31 -3.42
C ASP A 44 6.47 14.36 -3.36
N LEU A 45 5.80 13.25 -3.69
CA LEU A 45 4.33 13.12 -3.55
C LEU A 45 3.89 13.10 -2.09
N ASP A 46 4.75 12.59 -1.21
CA ASP A 46 4.45 12.42 0.21
C ASP A 46 4.91 13.59 1.08
N TYR A 47 5.34 14.71 0.49
CA TYR A 47 5.75 15.89 1.25
C TYR A 47 4.64 16.42 2.17
N SER A 48 3.38 16.30 1.74
CA SER A 48 2.18 16.62 2.53
C SER A 48 1.65 15.46 3.39
N GLY A 49 2.31 14.31 3.38
CA GLY A 49 1.81 13.07 3.99
C GLY A 49 0.69 12.39 3.18
N SER A 50 0.49 12.78 1.92
CA SER A 50 -0.64 12.28 1.13
C SER A 50 -0.51 10.79 0.77
N VAL A 51 0.71 10.28 0.59
CA VAL A 51 0.91 8.83 0.37
C VAL A 51 0.67 8.09 1.68
N HIS A 52 1.14 8.63 2.82
CA HIS A 52 0.82 8.10 4.14
C HIS A 52 -0.69 8.00 4.39
N GLU A 53 -1.45 9.06 4.11
CA GLU A 53 -2.90 9.09 4.29
C GLU A 53 -3.63 8.08 3.39
N ILE A 54 -3.19 7.92 2.13
CA ILE A 54 -3.74 6.91 1.21
C ILE A 54 -3.51 5.50 1.76
N VAL A 55 -2.28 5.20 2.19
CA VAL A 55 -1.93 3.86 2.68
C VAL A 55 -2.65 3.55 4.00
N ASP A 56 -2.66 4.50 4.94
CA ASP A 56 -3.36 4.33 6.23
C ASP A 56 -4.87 4.17 6.01
N GLY A 57 -5.45 4.95 5.10
CA GLY A 57 -6.86 4.85 4.72
C GLY A 57 -7.24 3.53 4.05
N ALA A 58 -6.27 2.82 3.45
CA ALA A 58 -6.48 1.51 2.84
C ALA A 58 -6.40 0.34 3.84
N VAL A 59 -5.86 0.54 5.04
CA VAL A 59 -5.76 -0.51 6.06
C VAL A 59 -7.16 -0.91 6.56
N PRO A 60 -7.50 -2.22 6.59
CA PRO A 60 -8.77 -2.67 7.14
C PRO A 60 -8.91 -2.29 8.62
N ILE A 61 -10.08 -1.76 8.99
CA ILE A 61 -10.35 -1.33 10.38
C ILE A 61 -11.13 -2.39 11.18
N TYR A 62 -11.79 -3.34 10.52
CA TYR A 62 -12.56 -4.37 11.19
C TYR A 62 -11.65 -5.54 11.58
N THR A 63 -11.67 -5.92 12.86
CA THR A 63 -10.85 -7.02 13.39
C THR A 63 -10.98 -8.32 12.59
N SER A 64 -12.19 -8.64 12.10
CA SER A 64 -12.40 -9.84 11.27
C SER A 64 -11.65 -9.79 9.94
N GLN A 65 -11.55 -8.62 9.32
CA GLN A 65 -10.80 -8.42 8.08
C GLN A 65 -9.30 -8.47 8.32
N ILE A 66 -8.84 -7.86 9.43
CA ILE A 66 -7.44 -7.92 9.84
C ILE A 66 -7.02 -9.37 10.11
N GLU A 67 -7.82 -10.13 10.87
CA GLU A 67 -7.53 -11.54 11.14
C GLU A 67 -7.63 -12.41 9.89
N ALA A 68 -8.55 -12.11 8.96
CA ALA A 68 -8.62 -12.78 7.66
C ALA A 68 -7.34 -12.55 6.84
N ALA A 69 -6.89 -11.29 6.73
CA ALA A 69 -5.64 -10.95 6.05
C ALA A 69 -4.45 -11.68 6.70
N TRP A 70 -4.39 -11.71 8.03
CA TRP A 70 -3.34 -12.44 8.75
C TRP A 70 -3.41 -13.96 8.59
N PHE A 71 -4.61 -14.53 8.48
CA PHE A 71 -4.80 -15.95 8.24
C PHE A 71 -4.33 -16.36 6.85
N LEU A 72 -4.56 -15.51 5.84
CA LEU A 72 -4.24 -15.78 4.44
C LEU A 72 -2.81 -15.36 4.05
N HIS A 73 -2.32 -14.23 4.56
CA HIS A 73 -1.10 -13.54 4.12
C HIS A 73 -0.05 -13.34 5.21
N GLY A 74 -0.19 -13.99 6.38
CA GLY A 74 0.60 -13.67 7.57
C GLY A 74 2.12 -13.64 7.35
N SER A 75 2.67 -14.52 6.52
CA SER A 75 4.11 -14.51 6.20
C SER A 75 4.56 -13.27 5.42
N GLU A 76 3.72 -12.77 4.53
CA GLU A 76 4.02 -11.59 3.72
C GLU A 76 3.91 -10.31 4.56
N LEU A 77 2.92 -10.27 5.45
CA LEU A 77 2.74 -9.19 6.42
C LEU A 77 3.90 -9.11 7.41
N GLU A 78 4.34 -10.25 7.93
CA GLU A 78 5.51 -10.33 8.82
C GLU A 78 6.79 -9.86 8.11
N ALA A 79 7.04 -10.33 6.89
CA ALA A 79 8.19 -9.89 6.10
C ALA A 79 8.18 -8.38 5.82
N ALA A 80 7.02 -7.81 5.45
CA ALA A 80 6.90 -6.37 5.21
C ALA A 80 7.18 -5.55 6.48
N TYR A 81 6.69 -6.00 7.64
CA TYR A 81 6.95 -5.37 8.92
C TYR A 81 8.43 -5.43 9.32
N GLU A 82 9.06 -6.59 9.13
CA GLU A 82 10.50 -6.78 9.38
C GLU A 82 11.35 -5.89 8.45
N ASN A 83 11.02 -5.85 7.16
CA ASN A 83 11.70 -5.00 6.18
C ASN A 83 11.59 -3.51 6.51
N ALA A 84 10.46 -3.09 7.09
CA ALA A 84 10.27 -1.71 7.54
C ALA A 84 11.13 -1.37 8.78
N GLY A 85 11.57 -2.37 9.56
CA GLY A 85 12.48 -2.18 10.70
C GLY A 85 11.87 -1.41 11.86
N VAL A 86 10.55 -1.48 12.05
CA VAL A 86 9.80 -0.62 12.98
C VAL A 86 9.51 -1.24 14.35
N GLY A 87 9.82 -2.51 14.58
CA GLY A 87 9.63 -3.16 15.87
C GLY A 87 9.89 -4.66 15.86
N GLU A 88 9.61 -5.32 16.98
CA GLU A 88 9.88 -6.75 17.18
C GLU A 88 8.64 -7.64 17.03
N ASN A 89 7.43 -7.08 17.16
CA ASN A 89 6.19 -7.83 17.12
C ASN A 89 5.23 -7.28 16.05
N PRO A 90 5.09 -7.94 14.89
CA PRO A 90 4.23 -7.47 13.81
C PRO A 90 2.74 -7.58 14.13
N ARG A 91 2.37 -8.26 15.23
CA ARG A 91 0.99 -8.36 15.73
C ARG A 91 0.63 -7.26 16.74
N GLU A 92 1.54 -6.35 17.08
CA GLU A 92 1.19 -5.15 17.84
C GLU A 92 0.16 -4.30 17.08
N SER A 93 -0.62 -3.50 17.82
CA SER A 93 -1.73 -2.71 17.24
C SER A 93 -2.70 -3.56 16.40
N ASN A 94 -3.02 -4.76 16.90
CA ASN A 94 -3.83 -5.79 16.23
C ASN A 94 -3.26 -6.26 14.88
N GLY A 95 -1.98 -6.01 14.60
CA GLY A 95 -1.35 -6.35 13.33
C GLY A 95 -1.73 -5.44 12.17
N GLY A 96 -2.42 -4.32 12.42
CA GLY A 96 -2.71 -3.32 11.39
C GLY A 96 -1.46 -2.63 10.87
N ALA A 97 -0.43 -2.45 11.70
CA ALA A 97 0.84 -1.86 11.29
C ALA A 97 1.55 -2.71 10.22
N ALA A 98 1.55 -4.04 10.35
CA ALA A 98 2.13 -4.93 9.34
C ALA A 98 1.38 -4.83 8.00
N ILE A 99 0.05 -4.72 8.05
CA ILE A 99 -0.78 -4.50 6.85
C ILE A 99 -0.45 -3.15 6.21
N TYR A 100 -0.32 -2.09 7.00
CA TYR A 100 0.13 -0.78 6.53
C TYR A 100 1.47 -0.88 5.77
N PHE A 101 2.48 -1.51 6.36
CA PHE A 101 3.80 -1.62 5.71
C PHE A 101 3.77 -2.48 4.46
N TYR A 102 2.96 -3.55 4.46
CA TYR A 102 2.74 -4.34 3.26
C TYR A 102 2.14 -3.52 2.13
N ILE A 103 1.07 -2.75 2.39
CA ILE A 103 0.44 -1.88 1.38
C ILE A 103 1.43 -0.81 0.92
N TYR A 104 2.19 -0.19 1.83
CA TYR A 104 3.22 0.79 1.50
C TYR A 104 4.30 0.19 0.59
N GLU A 105 4.76 -1.03 0.88
CA GLU A 105 5.73 -1.75 0.06
C GLU A 105 5.18 -1.97 -1.37
N LYS A 106 3.92 -2.40 -1.51
CA LYS A 106 3.27 -2.58 -2.81
C LYS A 106 3.12 -1.26 -3.58
N VAL A 107 2.78 -0.18 -2.88
CA VAL A 107 2.74 1.18 -3.45
C VAL A 107 4.13 1.57 -3.98
N ALA A 108 5.19 1.37 -3.20
CA ALA A 108 6.55 1.71 -3.60
C ALA A 108 7.02 0.87 -4.81
N GLU A 109 6.74 -0.44 -4.80
CA GLU A 109 7.03 -1.35 -5.92
C GLU A 109 6.29 -0.93 -7.19
N TRP A 110 5.01 -0.59 -7.09
CA TRP A 110 4.21 -0.12 -8.21
C TRP A 110 4.75 1.21 -8.74
N TYR A 111 5.07 2.15 -7.85
CA TYR A 111 5.58 3.46 -8.21
C TYR A 111 6.86 3.34 -9.03
N TRP A 112 7.81 2.56 -8.52
CA TRP A 112 9.09 2.30 -9.19
C TRP A 112 8.91 1.74 -10.62
N ARG A 113 7.86 0.94 -10.85
CA ARG A 113 7.59 0.32 -12.16
C ARG A 113 6.80 1.21 -13.12
N ASN A 114 6.10 2.24 -12.62
CA ASN A 114 5.10 2.97 -13.42
C ASN A 114 5.33 4.48 -13.53
N ALA A 115 6.03 5.10 -12.58
CA ALA A 115 6.14 6.56 -12.52
C ALA A 115 6.76 7.17 -13.78
N GLU A 116 7.81 6.55 -14.33
CA GLU A 116 8.47 6.99 -15.56
C GLU A 116 7.51 6.99 -16.75
N ARG A 117 6.83 5.87 -17.00
CA ARG A 117 5.83 5.76 -18.07
C ARG A 117 4.73 6.83 -17.93
N ILE A 118 4.21 7.04 -16.72
CA ILE A 118 3.13 8.01 -16.48
C ILE A 118 3.64 9.44 -16.71
N PHE A 119 4.88 9.73 -16.32
CA PHE A 119 5.52 11.02 -16.56
C PHE A 119 5.68 11.30 -18.05
N GLU A 120 6.22 10.35 -18.81
CA GLU A 120 6.36 10.43 -20.27
C GLU A 120 5.01 10.56 -21.00
N GLU A 121 3.96 9.88 -20.51
CA GLU A 121 2.59 9.98 -21.05
C GLU A 121 2.01 11.39 -20.92
N LEU A 122 2.32 12.09 -19.82
CA LEU A 122 1.74 13.41 -19.50
C LEU A 122 2.60 14.58 -19.96
N GLN A 123 3.89 14.36 -20.16
CA GLN A 123 4.84 15.34 -20.69
C GLN A 123 5.59 14.76 -21.90
N PRO A 124 4.89 14.50 -23.01
CA PRO A 124 5.56 14.11 -24.25
C PRO A 124 6.47 15.26 -24.72
N GLU A 125 7.68 14.93 -25.17
CA GLU A 125 8.66 15.88 -25.73
C GLU A 125 8.08 16.83 -26.78
#